data_AF-A0A2V7HL13-F1
#
_entry.id   AF-A0A2V7HL13-F1
#
_cell.length_a   1.000
_cell.length_b   1.000
_cell.length_c   1.000
_cell.angle_alpha   90.00
_cell.angle_beta   90.00
_cell.angle_gamma   90.00
#
_symmetry.space_group_name_H-M   'P 1'
#
loop_
_entity.id
_entity.type
_entity.pdbx_description
1 polymer ?
#
loop_
_entity_poly.entity_id
_entity_poly.type
_entity_poly.pdbx_seq_one_letter_code
_entity_poly.pdbx_strand_id
1 'polypeptide(L)' 'DVWERSGLSKRDRSLITVAALTALYRSDQLKGHLERALANGVTREEISEVITHMAFYAGWPTAMTAARIAKGVFEEKKS' A
#
# COMPACT_ATOMS: atom_id res chain seq x y z
N ASP A 1 -5.07 -19.67 8.24
CA ASP A 1 -5.15 -18.21 8.04
C ASP A 1 -4.81 -17.84 6.59
N VAL A 2 -5.44 -16.81 6.01
CA VAL A 2 -5.28 -16.39 4.59
C VAL A 2 -3.89 -15.83 4.32
N TRP A 3 -3.29 -15.13 5.28
CA TRP A 3 -1.96 -14.51 5.16
C TRP A 3 -0.79 -15.52 5.16
N GLU A 4 -1.01 -16.73 5.67
CA GLU A 4 0.01 -17.79 5.79
C GLU A 4 -0.03 -18.80 4.64
N ARG A 5 -0.90 -18.61 3.63
CA ARG A 5 -0.99 -19.51 2.47
C ARG A 5 0.24 -19.36 1.57
N SER A 6 0.94 -20.47 1.31
CA SER A 6 2.25 -20.51 0.61
C SER A 6 2.23 -20.09 -0.86
N GLY A 7 1.08 -20.10 -1.54
CA GLY A 7 0.99 -19.76 -2.97
C GLY A 7 1.22 -18.28 -3.32
N LEU A 8 1.33 -17.40 -2.33
CA LEU A 8 1.70 -16.00 -2.54
C LEU A 8 2.46 -15.49 -1.31
N SER A 9 3.60 -14.83 -1.54
CA SER A 9 4.47 -14.33 -0.48
C SER A 9 3.78 -13.25 0.36
N LYS A 10 4.23 -13.05 1.60
CA LYS A 10 3.71 -11.97 2.45
C LYS A 10 3.98 -10.58 1.86
N ARG A 11 5.11 -10.42 1.16
CA ARG A 11 5.45 -9.21 0.40
C ARG A 11 4.38 -8.92 -0.65
N ASP A 12 4.12 -9.88 -1.53
CA ASP A 12 3.20 -9.68 -2.65
C ASP A 12 1.76 -9.55 -2.18
N ARG A 13 1.37 -10.27 -1.11
CA ARG A 13 0.08 -10.07 -0.43
C ARG A 13 -0.09 -8.64 0.07
N SER A 14 0.94 -8.07 0.69
CA SER A 14 0.88 -6.67 1.12
C SER A 14 0.77 -5.72 -0.07
N LEU A 15 1.55 -5.94 -1.14
CA LEU A 15 1.52 -5.12 -2.34
C LEU A 15 0.12 -5.06 -2.98
N ILE A 16 -0.52 -6.23 -3.19
CA ILE A 16 -1.87 -6.29 -3.75
C ILE A 16 -2.92 -5.72 -2.80
N THR A 17 -2.72 -5.84 -1.48
CA THR A 17 -3.63 -5.27 -0.49
C THR A 17 -3.58 -3.74 -0.52
N VAL A 18 -2.38 -3.16 -0.61
CA VAL A 18 -2.22 -1.71 -0.78
C VAL A 18 -2.92 -1.24 -2.06
N ALA A 19 -2.67 -1.90 -3.20
CA ALA A 19 -3.33 -1.56 -4.46
C ALA A 19 -4.87 -1.64 -4.35
N ALA A 20 -5.40 -2.70 -3.75
CA ALA A 20 -6.83 -2.89 -3.56
C ALA A 20 -7.46 -1.83 -2.64
N LEU A 21 -6.81 -1.51 -1.52
CA LEU A 21 -7.30 -0.49 -0.58
C LEU A 21 -7.25 0.92 -1.18
N THR A 22 -6.23 1.23 -1.98
CA THR A 22 -6.18 2.44 -2.80
C THR A 22 -7.36 2.47 -3.75
N ALA A 23 -7.55 1.42 -4.57
CA ALA A 23 -8.60 1.39 -5.58
C ALA A 23 -10.02 1.48 -4.99
N LEU A 24 -10.25 0.85 -3.84
CA LEU A 24 -11.54 0.84 -3.13
C LEU A 24 -11.76 2.08 -2.24
N TYR A 25 -10.81 3.02 -2.22
CA TYR A 25 -10.86 4.22 -1.36
C TYR A 25 -11.10 3.88 0.13
N ARG A 26 -10.37 2.88 0.64
CA ARG A 26 -10.42 2.42 2.04
C ARG A 26 -9.25 3.00 2.84
N SER A 27 -9.22 4.32 2.96
CA SER A 27 -8.14 5.09 3.62
C SER A 27 -7.87 4.65 5.06
N ASP A 28 -8.92 4.33 5.81
CA ASP A 28 -8.83 4.01 7.25
C ASP A 28 -8.05 2.71 7.51
N GLN A 29 -7.98 1.83 6.52
CA GLN A 29 -7.21 0.58 6.59
C GLN A 29 -5.83 0.72 5.95
N LEU A 30 -5.64 1.71 5.08
CA LEU A 30 -4.46 1.82 4.23
C LEU A 30 -3.18 2.06 5.05
N LYS A 31 -3.23 2.89 6.11
CA LYS A 31 -2.06 3.19 6.95
C LYS A 31 -1.41 1.92 7.52
N GLY A 32 -2.19 1.10 8.23
CA GLY A 32 -1.66 -0.13 8.83
C GLY A 32 -1.16 -1.14 7.79
N HIS A 33 -1.79 -1.19 6.61
CA HIS A 33 -1.34 -2.07 5.54
C HIS A 33 -0.08 -1.57 4.83
N LEU A 34 0.16 -0.26 4.76
CA LEU A 34 1.42 0.31 4.28
C LEU A 34 2.58 -0.01 5.24
N GLU A 35 2.36 0.13 6.55
CA GLU A 35 3.35 -0.26 7.57
C GLU A 35 3.68 -1.75 7.48
N ARG A 36 2.66 -2.60 7.31
CA ARG A 36 2.84 -4.04 7.11
C ARG A 36 3.51 -4.37 5.79
N ALA A 37 3.27 -3.59 4.73
CA ALA A 37 3.95 -3.76 3.44
C ALA A 37 5.45 -3.52 3.57
N LEU A 38 5.85 -2.43 4.23
CA LEU A 38 7.24 -2.14 4.53
C LEU A 38 7.88 -3.25 5.38
N ALA A 39 7.19 -3.70 6.43
CA ALA A 39 7.67 -4.79 7.29
C ALA A 39 7.83 -6.12 6.54
N ASN A 40 7.00 -6.36 5.52
CA ASN A 40 7.08 -7.54 4.65
C ASN A 40 8.06 -7.37 3.47
N GLY A 41 8.79 -6.25 3.40
CA GLY A 41 9.85 -6.03 2.41
C GLY A 41 9.41 -5.37 1.10
N VAL A 42 8.23 -4.76 1.04
CA VAL A 42 7.90 -3.84 -0.07
C VAL A 42 8.64 -2.52 0.16
N THR A 43 9.28 -1.97 -0.87
CA THR A 43 10.02 -0.71 -0.72
C THR A 43 9.13 0.53 -0.80
N ARG A 44 9.65 1.68 -0.38
CA ARG A 44 8.92 2.96 -0.46
C ARG A 44 8.70 3.36 -1.92
N GLU A 45 9.68 3.06 -2.77
CA GLU A 45 9.66 3.28 -4.20
C GLU A 45 8.58 2.42 -4.85
N GLU A 46 8.50 1.13 -4.51
CA GLU A 46 7.47 0.21 -5.03
C GLU A 46 6.06 0.62 -4.60
N ILE A 47 5.89 1.07 -3.36
CA ILE A 47 4.61 1.63 -2.88
C ILE A 47 4.23 2.87 -3.70
N SER A 48 5.20 3.76 -3.95
CA SER A 48 4.98 4.98 -4.73
C SER A 48 4.58 4.68 -6.17
N GLU A 49 5.23 3.69 -6.80
CA GLU A 49 4.88 3.20 -8.13
C GLU A 49 3.49 2.56 -8.18
N VAL A 50 3.12 1.73 -7.19
CA VAL A 50 1.77 1.16 -7.13
C VAL A 50 0.71 2.25 -7.02
N ILE A 51 0.90 3.23 -6.13
CA ILE A 51 -0.07 4.34 -5.97
C ILE A 51 -0.18 5.16 -7.26
N THR A 52 0.96 5.44 -7.92
CA THR A 52 0.99 6.16 -9.19
C THR A 52 0.29 5.38 -10.29
N HIS A 53 0.52 4.07 -10.36
CA HIS A 53 -0.16 3.19 -11.31
C HIS A 53 -1.68 3.17 -11.07
N MET A 54 -2.11 3.15 -9.80
CA MET A 54 -3.53 3.22 -9.45
C MET A 54 -4.21 4.53 -9.84
N ALA A 55 -3.47 5.63 -10.06
CA ALA A 55 -4.08 6.87 -10.58
C ALA A 55 -4.75 6.65 -11.95
N PHE A 56 -4.21 5.75 -12.78
CA PHE A 56 -4.76 5.44 -14.10
C PHE A 56 -5.91 4.43 -14.05
N TYR A 57 -5.89 3.48 -13.10
CA TYR A 57 -6.88 2.39 -13.03
C TYR A 57 -8.04 2.66 -12.06
N ALA A 58 -7.80 3.46 -11.01
CA ALA A 58 -8.77 3.78 -9.97
C ALA A 58 -8.99 5.28 -9.80
N GLY A 59 -8.36 6.11 -10.64
CA GLY A 59 -8.54 7.55 -10.69
C GLY A 59 -7.63 8.34 -9.75
N TRP A 60 -7.34 9.57 -10.17
CA TRP A 60 -6.51 10.52 -9.41
C TRP A 60 -6.96 10.78 -7.97
N PRO A 61 -8.27 10.90 -7.64
CA PRO A 61 -8.69 11.16 -6.26
C PRO A 61 -8.25 10.09 -5.27
N THR A 62 -8.35 8.81 -5.65
CA THR A 62 -7.99 7.69 -4.77
C THR A 62 -6.49 7.59 -4.58
N ALA A 63 -5.72 7.73 -5.67
CA ALA A 63 -4.27 7.74 -5.65
C ALA A 63 -3.70 8.92 -4.83
N MET A 64 -4.25 10.13 -4.96
CA MET A 64 -3.79 11.29 -4.20
C MET A 64 -4.02 11.14 -2.69
N THR A 65 -5.14 10.56 -2.27
CA THR A 65 -5.38 10.25 -0.86
C THR A 65 -4.40 9.18 -0.36
N ALA A 66 -4.17 8.12 -1.14
CA ALA A 66 -3.19 7.09 -0.80
C ALA A 66 -1.76 7.65 -0.68
N ALA A 67 -1.36 8.53 -1.60
CA ALA A 67 -0.03 9.16 -1.59
C ALA A 67 0.21 10.00 -0.34
N ARG A 68 -0.80 10.77 0.12
CA ARG A 68 -0.71 11.55 1.36
C ARG A 68 -0.52 10.66 2.59
N ILE A 69 -1.26 9.55 2.65
CA ILE A 69 -1.16 8.59 3.75
C ILE A 69 0.21 7.90 3.74
N ALA A 70 0.68 7.45 2.56
CA ALA A 70 2.00 6.84 2.39
C ALA A 70 3.12 7.78 2.83
N LYS A 71 3.04 9.06 2.45
CA LYS A 71 3.99 10.09 2.90
C LYS A 71 4.06 10.16 4.44
N GLY A 72 2.92 10.19 5.12
CA GLY A 72 2.88 10.20 6.60
C GLY A 72 3.58 8.98 7.21
N VAL A 73 3.28 7.78 6.72
CA VAL A 73 3.95 6.53 7.16
C VAL A 73 5.46 6.57 6.93
N PHE A 74 5.88 7.11 5.79
CA PHE A 74 7.29 7.25 5.44
C PHE A 74 8.05 8.19 6.38
N GLU A 75 7.41 9.27 6.81
CA GLU A 75 7.99 10.25 7.74
C GLU A 75 8.06 9.70 9.17
N GLU A 76 7.02 9.01 9.65
CA GLU A 76 7.00 8.37 10.97
C GLU A 76 8.12 7.33 11.15
N LYS A 77 8.45 6.57 10.09
CA LYS A 77 9.52 5.56 10.09
C LYS A 77 10.95 6.12 10.02
N LYS A 78 11.14 7.44 9.90
CA LYS A 78 12.48 8.06 9.93
C LYS A 78 12.98 8.34 11.36
N SER A 79 12.08 8.34 12.34
CA SER A 79 12.41 8.44 13.77
C SER A 79 12.59 7.06 14.40
#